data_AF-A0A096LU18-F1
#
_entry.id   AF-A0A096LU18-F1
#
_cell.length_a   1.000
_cell.length_b   1.000
_cell.length_c   1.000
_cell.angle_alpha   90.00
_cell.angle_beta   90.00
_cell.angle_gamma   90.00
#
_symmetry.space_group_name_H-M   'P 1'
#
loop_
_entity.id
_entity.type
_entity.pdbx_description
1 polymer ?
#
loop_
_entity_poly.entity_id
_entity_poly.type
_entity_poly.pdbx_seq_one_letter_code
_entity_poly.pdbx_strand_id
1 'polypeptide(L)'
;KTLSRRTRPIKNFVLVPFHDPDIGPVSITTDPKKFQQDLQELFVQGGGDCPEMSIGAIKKALEVSLPGSFIYVFTDARAKDFRLKRDVLRLVQLRQSQVVFVLTGDCGDRSQPGYRAYEEIAATSSGQIFHLDKQQVNEVLKWVEETVQAMKVHLLSSNHDSAQENKWEVPFDPSLREVTVSLSGPAPQIELSDPYGRVVGAEQGLKELLNIPNSARVINLKFPRPGFWKLKVSCSGRHTLRVTGVSSLDFRAGFSTLPVSEFNHTRERPVKGLPAHVMLKCTGLKPPGYLSQVELMSASGRSLRTIPVSLPSDLGQQGLWTLPEFRTPPQSFFIKATGNDESGFRFQRLSSVSYTNIIPDPPAVRMPNVVRGFYMQPATIGCSVQSDIPYRLRFTRSGITLGEEKHFQNSAVASWEIAHASGE
;
A
#
# COMPACT_ATOMS: atom_id res chain seq x y z
N LYS A 1 3.95 6.53 -28.76
CA LYS A 1 5.39 6.72 -29.10
C LYS A 1 6.20 6.62 -27.79
N THR A 2 6.57 5.42 -27.38
CA THR A 2 7.19 5.12 -26.06
C THR A 2 8.64 4.63 -26.17
N LEU A 3 9.25 4.73 -27.36
CA LEU A 3 10.51 4.05 -27.70
C LEU A 3 11.81 4.84 -27.41
N SER A 4 11.78 5.98 -26.70
CA SER A 4 13.02 6.75 -26.40
C SER A 4 13.32 7.01 -24.92
N ARG A 5 12.74 6.25 -23.98
CA ARG A 5 13.17 6.31 -22.57
C ARG A 5 14.31 5.32 -22.32
N ARG A 6 15.48 5.82 -21.90
CA ARG A 6 16.72 5.07 -21.59
C ARG A 6 16.57 4.00 -20.49
N THR A 7 15.46 4.01 -19.75
CA THR A 7 15.06 2.98 -18.81
C THR A 7 13.68 2.47 -19.21
N ARG A 8 13.49 1.15 -19.36
CA ARG A 8 12.15 0.57 -19.54
C ARG A 8 11.41 0.66 -18.20
N PRO A 9 10.39 1.52 -18.05
CA PRO A 9 9.69 1.66 -16.77
C PRO A 9 8.81 0.45 -16.46
N ILE A 10 8.45 -0.34 -17.48
CA ILE A 10 7.58 -1.51 -17.39
C ILE A 10 8.43 -2.76 -17.59
N LYS A 11 8.40 -3.67 -16.62
CA LYS A 11 9.14 -4.94 -16.65
C LYS A 11 8.38 -6.04 -17.39
N ASN A 12 7.08 -6.15 -17.15
CA ASN A 12 6.16 -7.09 -17.78
C ASN A 12 4.73 -6.56 -17.75
N PHE A 13 3.86 -7.18 -18.54
CA PHE A 13 2.43 -6.94 -18.60
C PHE A 13 1.68 -8.16 -18.06
N VAL A 14 0.55 -7.91 -17.41
CA VAL A 14 -0.39 -8.94 -16.93
C VAL A 14 -1.78 -8.53 -17.41
N LEU A 15 -2.47 -9.44 -18.10
CA LEU A 15 -3.87 -9.27 -18.46
C LEU A 15 -4.71 -10.26 -17.66
N VAL A 16 -5.72 -9.75 -16.95
CA VAL A 16 -6.71 -10.58 -16.25
C VAL A 16 -8.09 -10.23 -16.80
N PRO A 17 -8.57 -10.96 -17.82
CA PRO A 17 -9.95 -10.86 -18.27
C PRO A 17 -10.88 -11.33 -17.15
N PHE A 18 -12.06 -10.73 -17.05
CA PHE A 18 -13.11 -11.21 -16.17
C PHE A 18 -14.47 -10.86 -16.75
N HIS A 19 -15.45 -11.71 -16.47
CA HIS A 19 -16.87 -11.51 -16.68
C HIS A 19 -17.63 -12.27 -15.57
N ASP A 20 -18.94 -12.12 -15.46
CA ASP A 20 -19.72 -13.00 -14.59
C ASP A 20 -20.04 -14.30 -15.37
N PRO A 21 -19.66 -15.51 -14.89
CA PRO A 21 -19.02 -15.83 -13.61
C PRO A 21 -17.49 -16.04 -13.66
N ASP A 22 -16.87 -15.99 -14.84
CA ASP A 22 -15.51 -16.49 -15.04
C ASP A 22 -14.42 -15.41 -14.98
N ILE A 23 -13.28 -15.79 -14.38
CA ILE A 23 -12.05 -14.99 -14.33
C ILE A 23 -10.95 -15.71 -15.10
N GLY A 24 -10.35 -15.02 -16.07
CA GLY A 24 -9.24 -15.51 -16.87
C GLY A 24 -9.64 -15.96 -18.28
N PRO A 25 -8.73 -16.64 -18.99
CA PRO A 25 -7.37 -17.02 -18.55
C PRO A 25 -6.44 -15.80 -18.34
N VAL A 26 -5.51 -15.91 -17.39
CA VAL A 26 -4.52 -14.85 -17.14
C VAL A 26 -3.37 -14.96 -18.15
N SER A 27 -3.02 -13.85 -18.80
CA SER A 27 -1.83 -13.78 -19.65
C SER A 27 -0.73 -12.93 -19.01
N ILE A 28 0.52 -13.38 -19.14
CA ILE A 28 1.71 -12.68 -18.62
C ILE A 28 2.74 -12.64 -19.74
N THR A 29 3.19 -11.46 -20.11
CA THR A 29 4.16 -11.30 -21.21
C THR A 29 5.08 -10.11 -20.98
N THR A 30 6.29 -10.18 -21.51
CA THR A 30 7.21 -9.03 -21.59
C THR A 30 7.16 -8.34 -22.94
N ASP A 31 6.46 -8.92 -23.93
CA ASP A 31 6.30 -8.38 -25.27
C ASP A 31 5.04 -7.48 -25.37
N PRO A 32 5.21 -6.16 -25.59
CA PRO A 32 4.09 -5.25 -25.78
C PRO A 32 3.18 -5.63 -26.97
N LYS A 33 3.72 -6.25 -28.03
CA LYS A 33 2.92 -6.65 -29.19
C LYS A 33 2.02 -7.82 -28.85
N LYS A 34 2.53 -8.82 -28.13
CA LYS A 34 1.71 -9.92 -27.63
C LYS A 34 0.63 -9.43 -26.68
N PHE A 35 0.94 -8.49 -25.79
CA PHE A 35 -0.06 -7.89 -24.91
C PHE A 35 -1.17 -7.15 -25.69
N GLN A 36 -0.82 -6.44 -26.77
CA GLN A 36 -1.79 -5.80 -27.65
C GLN A 36 -2.67 -6.81 -28.40
N GLN A 37 -2.09 -7.92 -28.85
CA GLN A 37 -2.85 -9.01 -29.47
C GLN A 37 -3.83 -9.63 -28.48
N ASP A 38 -3.38 -9.97 -27.28
CA ASP A 38 -4.23 -10.53 -26.22
C ASP A 38 -5.40 -9.58 -25.88
N LEU A 39 -5.16 -8.26 -25.89
CA LEU A 39 -6.22 -7.25 -25.70
C LEU A 39 -7.22 -7.21 -26.85
N GLN A 40 -6.78 -7.38 -28.10
CA GLN A 40 -7.64 -7.40 -29.28
C GLN A 40 -8.50 -8.67 -29.36
N GLU A 41 -8.02 -9.76 -28.78
CA GLU A 41 -8.71 -11.05 -28.70
C GLU A 41 -9.77 -11.11 -27.59
N LEU A 42 -9.87 -10.07 -26.74
CA LEU A 42 -10.89 -10.00 -25.71
C LEU A 42 -12.29 -9.96 -26.34
N PHE A 43 -13.07 -11.01 -26.09
CA PHE A 43 -14.46 -11.08 -26.48
C PHE A 43 -15.35 -10.64 -25.31
N VAL A 44 -16.21 -9.65 -25.54
CA VAL A 44 -17.13 -9.14 -24.52
C VAL A 44 -18.47 -9.86 -24.66
N GLN A 45 -18.77 -10.75 -23.71
CA GLN A 45 -20.08 -11.40 -23.58
C GLN A 45 -20.81 -10.84 -22.34
N GLY A 46 -22.07 -10.46 -22.48
CA GLY A 46 -22.85 -9.89 -21.38
C GLY A 46 -23.23 -10.95 -20.33
N GLY A 47 -23.03 -10.63 -19.04
CA GLY A 47 -23.29 -11.51 -17.89
C GLY A 47 -24.76 -11.63 -17.46
N GLY A 48 -25.71 -11.01 -18.17
CA GLY A 48 -27.15 -11.07 -17.89
C GLY A 48 -27.61 -10.25 -16.67
N ASP A 49 -26.72 -9.95 -15.72
CA ASP A 49 -26.92 -8.98 -14.63
C ASP A 49 -25.81 -7.91 -14.61
N CYS A 50 -26.00 -6.87 -13.79
CA CYS A 50 -25.11 -5.73 -13.74
C CYS A 50 -23.84 -5.90 -12.87
N PRO A 51 -23.80 -6.70 -11.77
CA PRO A 51 -22.59 -6.82 -10.96
C PRO A 51 -21.62 -7.92 -11.44
N GLU A 52 -20.31 -7.64 -11.48
CA GLU A 52 -19.27 -8.54 -12.03
C GLU A 52 -18.33 -9.13 -10.96
N MET A 53 -17.54 -10.16 -11.34
CA MET A 53 -16.50 -10.83 -10.52
C MET A 53 -15.15 -10.08 -10.48
N SER A 54 -15.20 -8.76 -10.29
CA SER A 54 -14.03 -7.88 -10.44
C SER A 54 -13.03 -7.96 -9.27
N ILE A 55 -13.48 -8.26 -8.04
CA ILE A 55 -12.57 -8.27 -6.86
C ILE A 55 -11.68 -9.51 -6.91
N GLY A 56 -12.20 -10.64 -7.37
CA GLY A 56 -11.46 -11.87 -7.65
C GLY A 56 -10.42 -11.65 -8.75
N ALA A 57 -10.76 -10.90 -9.80
CA ALA A 57 -9.82 -10.53 -10.84
C ALA A 57 -8.66 -9.66 -10.29
N ILE A 58 -8.98 -8.68 -9.45
CA ILE A 58 -7.96 -7.85 -8.77
C ILE A 58 -7.07 -8.70 -7.86
N LYS A 59 -7.67 -9.63 -7.09
CA LYS A 59 -6.92 -10.57 -6.25
C LYS A 59 -5.94 -11.38 -7.10
N LYS A 60 -6.40 -11.96 -8.22
CA LYS A 60 -5.56 -12.73 -9.13
C LYS A 60 -4.43 -11.88 -9.72
N ALA A 61 -4.72 -10.64 -10.13
CA ALA A 61 -3.72 -9.71 -10.63
C ALA A 61 -2.63 -9.44 -9.58
N LEU A 62 -2.99 -9.19 -8.32
CA LEU A 62 -2.04 -8.97 -7.22
C LEU A 62 -1.20 -10.21 -6.86
N GLU A 63 -1.78 -11.40 -7.00
CA GLU A 63 -1.08 -12.66 -6.74
C GLU A 63 0.07 -12.88 -7.74
N VAL A 64 -0.17 -12.61 -9.03
CA VAL A 64 0.79 -12.85 -10.12
C VAL A 64 1.69 -11.65 -10.45
N SER A 65 1.30 -10.44 -10.04
CA SER A 65 2.07 -9.23 -10.32
C SER A 65 3.32 -9.10 -9.44
N LEU A 66 4.33 -8.42 -9.97
CA LEU A 66 5.51 -8.05 -9.21
C LEU A 66 5.18 -6.96 -8.17
N PRO A 67 5.92 -6.85 -7.05
CA PRO A 67 5.74 -5.75 -6.12
C PRO A 67 5.92 -4.37 -6.77
N GLY A 68 5.16 -3.38 -6.32
CA GLY A 68 5.16 -2.02 -6.87
C GLY A 68 4.47 -1.88 -8.23
N SER A 69 3.64 -2.85 -8.64
CA SER A 69 2.93 -2.79 -9.92
C SER A 69 1.78 -1.78 -9.89
N PHE A 70 1.47 -1.24 -11.07
CA PHE A 70 0.24 -0.49 -11.33
C PHE A 70 -0.81 -1.43 -11.90
N ILE A 71 -1.97 -1.49 -11.26
CA ILE A 71 -3.10 -2.32 -11.67
C ILE A 71 -4.23 -1.38 -12.07
N TYR A 72 -4.66 -1.47 -13.32
CA TYR A 72 -5.77 -0.69 -13.87
C TYR A 72 -6.98 -1.61 -14.05
N VAL A 73 -8.10 -1.24 -13.45
CA VAL A 73 -9.34 -2.01 -13.48
C VAL A 73 -10.34 -1.25 -14.32
N PHE A 74 -10.73 -1.83 -15.46
CA PHE A 74 -11.74 -1.29 -16.35
C PHE A 74 -13.02 -2.11 -16.19
N THR A 75 -14.13 -1.47 -15.84
CA THR A 75 -15.45 -2.13 -15.68
C THR A 75 -16.56 -1.09 -15.81
N ASP A 76 -17.75 -1.50 -16.23
CA ASP A 76 -18.98 -0.70 -16.21
C ASP A 76 -19.94 -1.12 -15.08
N ALA A 77 -19.43 -1.92 -14.14
CA ALA A 77 -20.20 -2.62 -13.13
C ALA A 77 -19.63 -2.47 -11.71
N ARG A 78 -20.53 -2.63 -10.72
CA ARG A 78 -20.14 -2.84 -9.32
C ARG A 78 -19.71 -4.30 -9.08
N ALA A 79 -18.94 -4.55 -8.02
CA ALA A 79 -18.49 -5.91 -7.70
C ALA A 79 -19.59 -6.78 -7.03
N LYS A 80 -19.76 -8.01 -7.51
CA LYS A 80 -20.60 -9.05 -6.88
C LYS A 80 -19.86 -9.81 -5.78
N ASP A 81 -18.55 -9.97 -5.94
CA ASP A 81 -17.65 -10.76 -5.10
C ASP A 81 -16.89 -9.94 -4.03
N PHE A 82 -17.51 -8.84 -3.58
CA PHE A 82 -16.94 -7.91 -2.59
C PHE A 82 -16.53 -8.53 -1.25
N ARG A 83 -16.94 -9.76 -0.96
CA ARG A 83 -16.47 -10.54 0.20
C ARG A 83 -14.95 -10.77 0.16
N LEU A 84 -14.34 -10.81 -1.02
CA LEU A 84 -12.90 -10.97 -1.22
C LEU A 84 -12.08 -9.70 -0.92
N LYS A 85 -12.73 -8.57 -0.63
CA LYS A 85 -12.07 -7.28 -0.37
C LYS A 85 -10.95 -7.37 0.68
N ARG A 86 -11.16 -8.12 1.77
CA ARG A 86 -10.17 -8.23 2.86
C ARG A 86 -8.86 -8.85 2.39
N ASP A 87 -8.94 -9.84 1.49
CA ASP A 87 -7.77 -10.48 0.89
C ASP A 87 -7.05 -9.49 -0.04
N VAL A 88 -7.80 -8.75 -0.86
CA VAL A 88 -7.23 -7.74 -1.76
C VAL A 88 -6.51 -6.64 -0.98
N LEU A 89 -7.12 -6.10 0.09
CA LEU A 89 -6.47 -5.08 0.93
C LEU A 89 -5.17 -5.60 1.57
N ARG A 90 -5.13 -6.88 1.97
CA ARG A 90 -3.90 -7.50 2.47
C ARG A 90 -2.85 -7.62 1.36
N LEU A 91 -3.24 -8.07 0.17
CA LEU A 91 -2.32 -8.24 -0.97
C LEU A 91 -1.77 -6.91 -1.47
N VAL A 92 -2.58 -5.84 -1.50
CA VAL A 92 -2.14 -4.47 -1.81
C VAL A 92 -1.02 -4.04 -0.86
N GLN A 93 -1.19 -4.26 0.45
CA GLN A 93 -0.16 -3.95 1.45
C GLN A 93 1.10 -4.80 1.28
N LEU A 94 0.96 -6.08 0.95
CA LEU A 94 2.11 -6.97 0.73
C LEU A 94 2.90 -6.60 -0.53
N ARG A 95 2.17 -6.38 -1.64
CA ARG A 95 2.75 -6.09 -2.95
C ARG A 95 3.11 -4.62 -3.12
N GLN A 96 2.69 -3.73 -2.22
CA GLN A 96 2.88 -2.27 -2.35
C GLN A 96 2.41 -1.75 -3.72
N SER A 97 1.37 -2.37 -4.28
CA SER A 97 0.88 -2.10 -5.64
C SER A 97 -0.27 -1.12 -5.62
N GLN A 98 -0.36 -0.26 -6.64
CA GLN A 98 -1.40 0.75 -6.78
C GLN A 98 -2.55 0.20 -7.62
N VAL A 99 -3.80 0.37 -7.17
CA VAL A 99 -4.99 -0.07 -7.92
C VAL A 99 -5.81 1.15 -8.34
N VAL A 100 -5.95 1.37 -9.64
CA VAL A 100 -6.69 2.48 -10.23
C VAL A 100 -7.93 1.94 -10.94
N PHE A 101 -9.09 2.51 -10.64
CA PHE A 101 -10.36 2.13 -11.25
C PHE A 101 -10.75 3.12 -12.34
N VAL A 102 -11.17 2.58 -13.47
CA VAL A 102 -11.73 3.30 -14.61
C VAL A 102 -13.13 2.74 -14.81
N LEU A 103 -14.13 3.45 -14.26
CA LEU A 103 -15.51 3.00 -14.20
C LEU A 103 -16.33 3.74 -15.26
N THR A 104 -17.03 2.99 -16.13
CA THR A 104 -17.99 3.57 -17.10
C THR A 104 -19.46 3.36 -16.72
N GLY A 105 -19.68 2.74 -15.56
CA GLY A 105 -20.97 2.48 -14.94
C GLY A 105 -20.78 1.95 -13.51
N ASP A 106 -21.84 2.00 -12.71
CA ASP A 106 -21.83 1.62 -11.28
C ASP A 106 -23.10 0.87 -10.84
N CYS A 107 -23.89 0.40 -11.82
CA CYS A 107 -25.21 -0.21 -11.61
C CYS A 107 -26.23 0.69 -10.88
N GLY A 108 -26.05 2.01 -10.92
CA GLY A 108 -27.02 2.99 -10.43
C GLY A 108 -27.02 3.23 -8.91
N ASP A 109 -26.17 2.56 -8.13
CA ASP A 109 -26.11 2.74 -6.68
C ASP A 109 -24.69 2.59 -6.09
N ARG A 110 -24.05 3.74 -5.83
CA ARG A 110 -22.72 3.84 -5.20
C ARG A 110 -22.72 3.57 -3.69
N SER A 111 -23.88 3.42 -3.06
CA SER A 111 -23.96 3.06 -1.64
C SER A 111 -23.71 1.56 -1.40
N GLN A 112 -23.85 0.74 -2.44
CA GLN A 112 -23.73 -0.71 -2.36
C GLN A 112 -22.32 -1.16 -1.92
N PRO A 113 -22.22 -2.26 -1.14
CA PRO A 113 -20.94 -2.81 -0.69
C PRO A 113 -19.95 -3.11 -1.82
N GLY A 114 -20.45 -3.52 -2.99
CA GLY A 114 -19.65 -3.78 -4.19
C GLY A 114 -18.87 -2.57 -4.67
N TYR A 115 -19.51 -1.41 -4.71
CA TYR A 115 -18.85 -0.16 -5.10
C TYR A 115 -17.95 0.37 -3.97
N ARG A 116 -18.38 0.28 -2.70
CA ARG A 116 -17.56 0.66 -1.54
C ARG A 116 -16.25 -0.13 -1.46
N ALA A 117 -16.23 -1.37 -1.94
CA ALA A 117 -15.01 -2.15 -2.04
C ALA A 117 -13.96 -1.48 -2.96
N TYR A 118 -14.37 -0.89 -4.08
CA TYR A 118 -13.47 -0.13 -4.96
C TYR A 118 -12.91 1.10 -4.25
N GLU A 119 -13.77 1.86 -3.55
CA GLU A 119 -13.35 3.04 -2.77
C GLU A 119 -12.28 2.67 -1.73
N GLU A 120 -12.48 1.59 -0.97
CA GLU A 120 -11.52 1.14 0.03
C GLU A 120 -10.21 0.64 -0.59
N ILE A 121 -10.27 -0.12 -1.70
CA ILE A 121 -9.08 -0.62 -2.39
C ILE A 121 -8.26 0.54 -2.97
N ALA A 122 -8.91 1.51 -3.62
CA ALA A 122 -8.27 2.71 -4.14
C ALA A 122 -7.68 3.56 -3.00
N ALA A 123 -8.41 3.72 -1.89
CA ALA A 123 -7.92 4.42 -0.72
C ALA A 123 -6.65 3.77 -0.13
N THR A 124 -6.68 2.46 0.08
CA THR A 124 -5.55 1.74 0.70
C THR A 124 -4.33 1.67 -0.20
N SER A 125 -4.52 1.58 -1.53
CA SER A 125 -3.42 1.48 -2.50
C SER A 125 -2.88 2.85 -2.97
N SER A 126 -3.34 3.96 -2.37
CA SER A 126 -3.17 5.32 -2.90
C SER A 126 -3.60 5.47 -4.36
N GLY A 127 -4.49 4.60 -4.82
CA GLY A 127 -5.11 4.61 -6.13
C GLY A 127 -6.20 5.67 -6.26
N GLN A 128 -6.92 5.60 -7.38
CA GLN A 128 -7.95 6.54 -7.77
C GLN A 128 -9.13 5.84 -8.44
N ILE A 129 -10.27 6.53 -8.47
CA ILE A 129 -11.48 6.08 -9.14
C ILE A 129 -11.91 7.18 -10.09
N PHE A 130 -11.91 6.87 -11.38
CA PHE A 130 -12.41 7.75 -12.42
C PHE A 130 -13.77 7.25 -12.88
N HIS A 131 -14.79 8.11 -12.83
CA HIS A 131 -16.08 7.85 -13.46
C HIS A 131 -16.09 8.50 -14.83
N LEU A 132 -16.32 7.73 -15.87
CA LEU A 132 -16.26 8.20 -17.24
C LEU A 132 -17.55 7.87 -17.96
N ASP A 133 -17.91 8.71 -18.91
CA ASP A 133 -18.79 8.28 -19.98
C ASP A 133 -18.00 7.39 -20.95
N LYS A 134 -18.70 6.48 -21.65
CA LYS A 134 -18.06 5.55 -22.60
C LYS A 134 -17.22 6.26 -23.68
N GLN A 135 -17.54 7.51 -24.00
CA GLN A 135 -16.82 8.33 -24.98
C GLN A 135 -15.50 8.92 -24.43
N GLN A 136 -15.34 9.01 -23.10
CA GLN A 136 -14.21 9.67 -22.42
C GLN A 136 -13.06 8.72 -22.05
N VAL A 137 -13.20 7.42 -22.31
CA VAL A 137 -12.17 6.40 -21.97
C VAL A 137 -10.80 6.72 -22.58
N ASN A 138 -10.78 7.27 -23.79
CA ASN A 138 -9.54 7.66 -24.49
C ASN A 138 -8.73 8.74 -23.75
N GLU A 139 -9.39 9.61 -22.98
CA GLU A 139 -8.72 10.66 -22.21
C GLU A 139 -7.94 10.05 -21.04
N VAL A 140 -8.54 9.08 -20.34
CA VAL A 140 -7.88 8.39 -19.24
C VAL A 140 -6.70 7.55 -19.72
N LEU A 141 -6.79 6.93 -20.90
CA LEU A 141 -5.66 6.18 -21.47
C LEU A 141 -4.43 7.08 -21.72
N LYS A 142 -4.63 8.32 -22.17
CA LYS A 142 -3.53 9.30 -22.31
C LYS A 142 -2.91 9.62 -20.95
N TRP A 143 -3.72 9.80 -19.91
CA TRP A 143 -3.22 10.00 -18.55
C TRP A 143 -2.45 8.79 -18.01
N VAL A 144 -2.90 7.56 -18.29
CA VAL A 144 -2.17 6.34 -17.93
C VAL A 144 -0.78 6.33 -18.58
N GLU A 145 -0.68 6.64 -19.88
CA GLU A 145 0.62 6.74 -20.57
C GLU A 145 1.56 7.75 -19.90
N GLU A 146 1.03 8.88 -19.43
CA GLU A 146 1.83 9.93 -18.80
C GLU A 146 2.23 9.60 -17.34
N THR A 147 1.41 8.86 -16.60
CA THR A 147 1.60 8.60 -15.16
C THR A 147 2.25 7.27 -14.80
N VAL A 148 2.40 6.35 -15.75
CA VAL A 148 3.24 5.15 -15.58
C VAL A 148 4.70 5.57 -15.67
N GLN A 149 5.27 5.88 -14.50
CA GLN A 149 6.62 6.41 -14.36
C GLN A 149 7.39 5.59 -13.32
N ALA A 150 8.68 5.34 -13.61
CA ALA A 150 9.59 4.79 -12.61
C ALA A 150 9.85 5.84 -11.52
N MET A 151 10.18 5.38 -10.31
CA MET A 151 10.48 6.25 -9.16
C MET A 151 9.33 7.18 -8.77
N LYS A 152 8.09 6.68 -8.89
CA LYS A 152 6.90 7.39 -8.42
C LYS A 152 6.89 7.37 -6.88
N VAL A 153 6.76 8.55 -6.30
CA VAL A 153 6.69 8.77 -4.85
C VAL A 153 5.36 9.42 -4.48
N HIS A 154 4.92 9.24 -3.24
CA HIS A 154 3.69 9.84 -2.73
C HIS A 154 4.04 11.01 -1.79
N LEU A 155 3.35 12.13 -1.94
CA LEU A 155 3.58 13.33 -1.14
C LEU A 155 2.41 13.61 -0.20
N LEU A 156 1.18 13.39 -0.66
CA LEU A 156 -0.05 13.62 0.09
C LEU A 156 -1.16 12.69 -0.41
N SER A 157 -1.98 12.18 0.51
CA SER A 157 -3.18 11.40 0.21
C SER A 157 -4.27 11.76 1.21
N SER A 158 -5.47 12.06 0.72
CA SER A 158 -6.62 12.39 1.56
C SER A 158 -7.93 11.96 0.90
N ASN A 159 -8.88 11.48 1.71
CA ASN A 159 -10.23 11.12 1.31
C ASN A 159 -11.24 11.88 2.17
N HIS A 160 -12.29 12.40 1.53
CA HIS A 160 -13.29 13.26 2.16
C HIS A 160 -14.69 12.77 1.78
N ASP A 161 -15.55 12.57 2.78
CA ASP A 161 -16.91 12.03 2.58
C ASP A 161 -17.96 13.06 2.17
N SER A 162 -17.63 14.34 2.25
CA SER A 162 -18.52 15.46 1.95
C SER A 162 -17.82 16.54 1.13
N ALA A 163 -18.59 17.51 0.67
CA ALA A 163 -18.06 18.74 0.09
C ALA A 163 -17.11 19.40 1.09
N GLN A 164 -15.91 19.77 0.64
CA GLN A 164 -14.92 20.44 1.47
C GLN A 164 -13.96 21.25 0.60
N GLU A 165 -13.49 22.38 1.14
CA GLU A 165 -12.28 23.06 0.67
C GLU A 165 -11.14 22.76 1.64
N ASN A 166 -9.99 22.38 1.11
CA ASN A 166 -8.81 22.09 1.89
C ASN A 166 -7.58 22.80 1.33
N LYS A 167 -6.68 23.17 2.24
CA LYS A 167 -5.42 23.84 1.94
C LYS A 167 -4.29 23.08 2.62
N TRP A 168 -3.22 22.82 1.88
CA TRP A 168 -2.01 22.18 2.39
C TRP A 168 -0.78 22.97 1.98
N GLU A 169 0.21 23.01 2.86
CA GLU A 169 1.56 23.41 2.53
C GLU A 169 2.39 22.14 2.33
N VAL A 170 2.91 21.96 1.11
CA VAL A 170 3.64 20.76 0.73
C VAL A 170 5.08 21.18 0.35
N PRO A 171 6.10 20.71 1.08
CA PRO A 171 7.48 21.00 0.72
C PRO A 171 7.86 20.19 -0.53
N PHE A 172 8.26 20.89 -1.58
CA PHE A 172 8.89 20.29 -2.76
C PHE A 172 10.40 20.43 -2.62
N ASP A 173 11.08 19.30 -2.61
CA ASP A 173 12.53 19.22 -2.52
C ASP A 173 13.19 19.13 -3.91
N PRO A 174 14.49 19.49 -4.04
CA PRO A 174 15.24 19.46 -5.31
C PRO A 174 15.25 18.12 -6.06
N SER A 175 14.99 16.99 -5.39
CA SER A 175 14.98 15.69 -6.07
C SER A 175 13.69 15.44 -6.87
N LEU A 176 12.62 16.22 -6.65
CA LEU A 176 11.38 16.12 -7.39
C LEU A 176 11.54 16.65 -8.82
N ARG A 177 11.40 15.74 -9.79
CA ARG A 177 11.43 16.07 -11.23
C ARG A 177 10.07 16.44 -11.77
N GLU A 178 9.02 15.94 -11.14
CA GLU A 178 7.65 16.10 -11.57
C GLU A 178 6.73 15.95 -10.37
N VAL A 179 5.65 16.74 -10.32
CA VAL A 179 4.58 16.63 -9.33
C VAL A 179 3.25 16.53 -10.08
N THR A 180 2.46 15.54 -9.72
CA THR A 180 1.09 15.34 -10.24
C THR A 180 0.11 15.45 -9.09
N VAL A 181 -0.86 16.34 -9.23
CA VAL A 181 -2.00 16.48 -8.33
C VAL A 181 -3.22 15.91 -9.02
N SER A 182 -3.84 14.92 -8.39
CA SER A 182 -4.96 14.19 -8.94
C SER A 182 -6.13 14.25 -7.97
N LEU A 183 -7.23 14.81 -8.44
CA LEU A 183 -8.44 15.04 -7.66
C LEU A 183 -9.61 14.35 -8.34
N SER A 184 -10.25 13.42 -7.63
CA SER A 184 -11.46 12.74 -8.09
C SER A 184 -12.63 13.11 -7.21
N GLY A 185 -13.73 13.58 -7.80
CA GLY A 185 -14.93 14.05 -7.11
C GLY A 185 -15.76 15.01 -7.99
N PRO A 186 -16.97 15.38 -7.55
CA PRO A 186 -17.82 16.32 -8.28
C PRO A 186 -17.26 17.74 -8.22
N ALA A 187 -17.41 18.47 -9.33
CA ALA A 187 -16.88 19.81 -9.57
C ALA A 187 -15.43 20.02 -9.04
N PRO A 188 -14.44 19.23 -9.50
CA PRO A 188 -13.10 19.25 -8.92
C PRO A 188 -12.32 20.53 -9.28
N GLN A 189 -11.89 21.27 -8.27
CA GLN A 189 -11.07 22.48 -8.43
C GLN A 189 -9.71 22.29 -7.76
N ILE A 190 -8.66 22.69 -8.48
CA ILE A 190 -7.27 22.62 -8.02
C ILE A 190 -6.62 23.96 -8.31
N GLU A 191 -6.01 24.55 -7.28
CA GLU A 191 -5.20 25.76 -7.35
C GLU A 191 -3.85 25.47 -6.67
N LEU A 192 -2.76 25.80 -7.35
CA LEU A 192 -1.41 25.57 -6.88
C LEU A 192 -0.67 26.91 -6.86
N SER A 193 -0.05 27.26 -5.74
CA SER A 193 0.76 28.47 -5.62
C SER A 193 2.23 28.12 -5.35
N ASP A 194 3.13 28.82 -6.04
CA ASP A 194 4.57 28.68 -5.88
C ASP A 194 5.04 29.19 -4.49
N PRO A 195 6.31 28.94 -4.11
CA PRO A 195 6.84 29.40 -2.83
C PRO A 195 6.88 30.92 -2.65
N TYR A 196 6.68 31.71 -3.72
CA TYR A 196 6.57 33.16 -3.66
C TYR A 196 5.12 33.63 -3.54
N GLY A 197 4.16 32.71 -3.45
CA GLY A 197 2.73 32.99 -3.32
C GLY A 197 2.02 33.27 -4.65
N ARG A 198 2.68 33.06 -5.79
CA ARG A 198 2.05 33.26 -7.10
C ARG A 198 1.28 32.01 -7.51
N VAL A 199 0.04 32.17 -7.95
CA VAL A 199 -0.75 31.08 -8.52
C VAL A 199 -0.12 30.64 -9.83
N VAL A 200 0.12 29.34 -9.96
CA VAL A 200 0.79 28.72 -11.11
C VAL A 200 -0.26 28.25 -12.10
N GLY A 201 -0.17 28.75 -13.33
CA GLY A 201 -1.01 28.38 -14.46
C GLY A 201 -0.19 27.82 -15.62
N ALA A 202 -0.82 27.79 -16.81
CA ALA A 202 -0.21 27.21 -18.01
C ALA A 202 1.11 27.91 -18.42
N GLU A 203 1.18 29.24 -18.27
CA GLU A 203 2.38 30.03 -18.57
C GLU A 203 3.57 29.67 -17.68
N GLN A 204 3.30 29.20 -16.46
CA GLN A 204 4.31 28.77 -15.49
C GLN A 204 4.62 27.27 -15.61
N GLY A 205 4.14 26.61 -16.68
CA GLY A 205 4.43 25.22 -17.00
C GLY A 205 3.46 24.21 -16.38
N LEU A 206 2.33 24.66 -15.82
CA LEU A 206 1.27 23.75 -15.35
C LEU A 206 0.57 23.12 -16.56
N LYS A 207 0.59 21.80 -16.63
CA LYS A 207 -0.10 21.04 -17.67
C LYS A 207 -1.31 20.35 -17.07
N GLU A 208 -2.46 20.49 -17.72
CA GLU A 208 -3.63 19.67 -17.41
C GLU A 208 -3.50 18.33 -18.16
N LEU A 209 -3.48 17.22 -17.40
CA LEU A 209 -3.35 15.87 -17.97
C LEU A 209 -4.70 15.22 -18.23
N LEU A 210 -5.70 15.56 -17.43
CA LEU A 210 -7.04 15.00 -17.48
C LEU A 210 -8.01 15.98 -16.86
N ASN A 211 -9.16 16.18 -17.49
CA ASN A 211 -10.23 17.02 -16.99
C ASN A 211 -11.57 16.44 -17.45
N ILE A 212 -12.16 15.61 -16.59
CA ILE A 212 -13.47 15.03 -16.81
C ILE A 212 -14.45 15.82 -15.96
N PRO A 213 -15.36 16.58 -16.59
CA PRO A 213 -16.34 17.38 -15.88
C PRO A 213 -17.08 16.57 -14.82
N ASN A 214 -17.19 17.12 -13.60
CA ASN A 214 -17.86 16.47 -12.46
C ASN A 214 -17.34 15.10 -12.02
N SER A 215 -16.15 14.69 -12.47
CA SER A 215 -15.58 13.39 -12.09
C SER A 215 -14.14 13.49 -11.61
N ALA A 216 -13.25 14.12 -12.38
CA ALA A 216 -11.84 14.21 -12.00
C ALA A 216 -11.08 15.31 -12.72
N ARG A 217 -10.05 15.82 -12.06
CA ARG A 217 -9.09 16.76 -12.62
C ARG A 217 -7.68 16.37 -12.20
N VAL A 218 -6.75 16.36 -13.16
CA VAL A 218 -5.35 16.00 -12.93
C VAL A 218 -4.45 17.04 -13.55
N ILE A 219 -3.61 17.65 -12.73
CA ILE A 219 -2.63 18.63 -13.16
C ILE A 219 -1.22 18.12 -12.88
N ASN A 220 -0.27 18.59 -13.68
CA ASN A 220 1.12 18.19 -13.65
C ASN A 220 2.03 19.41 -13.73
N LEU A 221 3.10 19.38 -12.94
CA LEU A 221 4.14 20.38 -12.94
C LEU A 221 5.50 19.70 -13.03
N LYS A 222 6.26 20.03 -14.08
CA LYS A 222 7.62 19.52 -14.27
C LYS A 222 8.65 20.48 -13.70
N PHE A 223 9.71 19.92 -13.13
CA PHE A 223 10.83 20.63 -12.53
C PHE A 223 10.37 21.76 -11.59
N PRO A 224 9.53 21.46 -10.58
CA PRO A 224 9.09 22.47 -9.64
C PRO A 224 10.29 23.10 -8.92
N ARG A 225 10.18 24.39 -8.60
CA ARG A 225 11.18 25.05 -7.74
C ARG A 225 11.12 24.46 -6.32
N PRO A 226 12.27 24.24 -5.67
CA PRO A 226 12.30 23.84 -4.27
C PRO A 226 11.64 24.88 -3.35
N GLY A 227 10.93 24.42 -2.33
CA GLY A 227 10.28 25.27 -1.34
C GLY A 227 8.89 24.79 -0.92
N PHE A 228 8.19 25.60 -0.13
CA PHE A 228 6.83 25.30 0.31
C PHE A 228 5.81 25.74 -0.74
N TRP A 229 5.09 24.77 -1.29
CA TRP A 229 4.02 25.00 -2.24
C TRP A 229 2.67 24.98 -1.54
N LYS A 230 1.77 25.89 -1.90
CA LYS A 230 0.41 25.92 -1.37
C LYS A 230 -0.52 25.22 -2.35
N LEU A 231 -1.14 24.14 -1.90
CA LEU A 231 -2.15 23.40 -2.64
C LEU A 231 -3.52 23.71 -2.04
N LYS A 232 -4.41 24.27 -2.84
CA LYS A 232 -5.81 24.49 -2.51
C LYS A 232 -6.68 23.63 -3.41
N VAL A 233 -7.59 22.88 -2.80
CA VAL A 233 -8.51 21.98 -3.50
C VAL A 233 -9.92 22.19 -2.96
N SER A 234 -10.90 22.13 -3.85
CA SER A 234 -12.31 22.05 -3.47
C SER A 234 -13.10 21.11 -4.37
N CYS A 235 -14.09 20.45 -3.78
CA CYS A 235 -15.07 19.60 -4.46
C CYS A 235 -16.45 19.80 -3.81
N SER A 236 -17.51 19.63 -4.60
CA SER A 236 -18.90 19.82 -4.15
C SER A 236 -19.52 18.59 -3.49
N GLY A 237 -18.74 17.55 -3.21
CA GLY A 237 -19.21 16.28 -2.62
C GLY A 237 -18.04 15.40 -2.19
N ARG A 238 -18.31 14.10 -2.00
CA ARG A 238 -17.26 13.12 -1.68
C ARG A 238 -16.14 13.17 -2.73
N HIS A 239 -14.90 13.23 -2.27
CA HIS A 239 -13.75 13.34 -3.16
C HIS A 239 -12.48 12.71 -2.56
N THR A 240 -11.51 12.46 -3.42
CA THR A 240 -10.20 11.92 -3.07
C THR A 240 -9.09 12.72 -3.74
N LEU A 241 -8.04 13.00 -2.99
CA LEU A 241 -6.85 13.72 -3.42
C LEU A 241 -5.64 12.80 -3.36
N ARG A 242 -4.87 12.75 -4.44
CA ARG A 242 -3.56 12.10 -4.51
C ARG A 242 -2.55 13.09 -5.06
N VAL A 243 -1.51 13.38 -4.29
CA VAL A 243 -0.35 14.14 -4.76
C VAL A 243 0.83 13.18 -4.82
N THR A 244 1.38 13.03 -6.01
CA THR A 244 2.51 12.16 -6.30
C THR A 244 3.60 12.92 -7.02
N GLY A 245 4.81 12.38 -7.05
CA GLY A 245 5.89 12.95 -7.83
C GLY A 245 6.84 11.90 -8.38
N VAL A 246 7.82 12.35 -9.15
CA VAL A 246 8.96 11.53 -9.60
C VAL A 246 10.19 11.99 -8.87
N SER A 247 10.79 11.12 -8.07
CA SER A 247 11.94 11.46 -7.23
C SER A 247 12.77 10.23 -6.93
N SER A 248 14.09 10.39 -6.88
CA SER A 248 15.00 9.37 -6.37
C SER A 248 14.94 9.21 -4.84
N LEU A 249 14.39 10.21 -4.15
CA LEU A 249 14.25 10.25 -2.71
C LEU A 249 12.90 9.64 -2.31
N ASP A 250 12.93 8.50 -1.64
CA ASP A 250 11.74 7.79 -1.17
C ASP A 250 12.07 6.90 0.03
N PHE A 251 11.08 6.21 0.59
CA PHE A 251 11.31 5.21 1.63
C PHE A 251 10.34 4.03 1.56
N ARG A 252 10.77 2.91 2.16
CA ARG A 252 9.90 1.78 2.49
C ARG A 252 9.89 1.55 3.99
N ALA A 253 8.73 1.22 4.54
CA ALA A 253 8.59 0.88 5.95
C ALA A 253 8.53 -0.64 6.14
N GLY A 254 9.18 -1.11 7.19
CA GLY A 254 9.08 -2.47 7.71
C GLY A 254 8.78 -2.45 9.20
N PHE A 255 8.01 -3.41 9.68
CA PHE A 255 7.54 -3.51 11.06
C PHE A 255 8.12 -4.73 11.76
N SER A 256 8.40 -4.63 13.04
CA SER A 256 8.79 -5.77 13.87
C SER A 256 8.23 -5.61 15.28
N THR A 257 8.08 -6.73 15.99
CA THR A 257 7.69 -6.74 17.41
C THR A 257 8.88 -6.56 18.34
N LEU A 258 10.10 -6.69 17.82
CA LEU A 258 11.36 -6.51 18.52
C LEU A 258 12.28 -5.58 17.71
N PRO A 259 13.24 -4.89 18.34
CA PRO A 259 14.26 -4.14 17.60
C PRO A 259 15.05 -5.06 16.66
N VAL A 260 15.26 -4.61 15.42
CA VAL A 260 16.06 -5.32 14.42
C VAL A 260 17.08 -4.37 13.81
N SER A 261 18.24 -4.88 13.41
CA SER A 261 19.31 -4.12 12.74
C SER A 261 19.21 -4.17 11.21
N GLU A 262 18.56 -5.20 10.66
CA GLU A 262 18.44 -5.42 9.23
C GLU A 262 16.98 -5.35 8.76
N PHE A 263 16.77 -4.74 7.59
CA PHE A 263 15.42 -4.56 7.02
C PHE A 263 14.75 -5.88 6.61
N ASN A 264 15.53 -6.92 6.28
CA ASN A 264 15.03 -8.26 5.93
C ASN A 264 14.31 -8.97 7.09
N HIS A 265 14.59 -8.59 8.33
CA HIS A 265 13.95 -9.12 9.55
C HIS A 265 12.66 -8.38 9.92
N THR A 266 12.21 -7.46 9.06
CA THR A 266 10.94 -6.78 9.22
C THR A 266 9.81 -7.52 8.48
N ARG A 267 8.57 -7.19 8.86
CA ARG A 267 7.31 -7.62 8.24
C ARG A 267 6.67 -6.42 7.55
N GLU A 268 5.77 -6.67 6.63
CA GLU A 268 5.10 -5.62 5.85
C GLU A 268 4.02 -4.90 6.65
N ARG A 269 3.56 -5.49 7.77
CA ARG A 269 2.48 -4.96 8.60
C ARG A 269 2.74 -5.23 10.09
N PRO A 270 2.28 -4.34 10.98
CA PRO A 270 2.37 -4.54 12.43
C PRO A 270 1.32 -5.53 12.95
N VAL A 271 1.57 -6.11 14.13
CA VAL A 271 0.63 -7.03 14.81
C VAL A 271 -0.25 -6.23 15.79
N LYS A 272 -1.57 -6.47 15.77
CA LYS A 272 -2.53 -5.77 16.63
C LYS A 272 -2.25 -6.08 18.10
N GLY A 273 -2.22 -5.04 18.94
CA GLY A 273 -2.12 -5.15 20.40
C GLY A 273 -0.69 -5.25 20.94
N LEU A 274 0.27 -5.59 20.09
CA LEU A 274 1.69 -5.56 20.44
C LEU A 274 2.31 -4.21 20.12
N PRO A 275 3.37 -3.81 20.86
CA PRO A 275 4.20 -2.71 20.43
C PRO A 275 4.89 -3.00 19.09
N ALA A 276 5.09 -1.94 18.31
CA ALA A 276 5.74 -2.02 17.02
C ALA A 276 7.05 -1.21 17.04
N HIS A 277 8.09 -1.82 16.50
CA HIS A 277 9.27 -1.13 16.00
C HIS A 277 9.11 -0.96 14.50
N VAL A 278 9.55 0.19 13.99
CA VAL A 278 9.52 0.48 12.55
C VAL A 278 10.92 0.82 12.09
N MET A 279 11.33 0.18 11.01
CA MET A 279 12.51 0.55 10.25
C MET A 279 12.08 1.17 8.93
N LEU A 280 12.64 2.32 8.61
CA LEU A 280 12.49 2.98 7.33
C LEU A 280 13.77 2.76 6.53
N LYS A 281 13.62 2.17 5.34
CA LYS A 281 14.68 2.06 4.35
C LYS A 281 14.50 3.18 3.33
N CYS A 282 15.29 4.22 3.48
CA CYS A 282 15.30 5.40 2.63
C CYS A 282 16.23 5.19 1.43
N THR A 283 15.80 5.65 0.27
CA THR A 283 16.62 5.73 -0.95
C THR A 283 16.81 7.19 -1.32
N GLY A 284 17.97 7.54 -1.89
CA GLY A 284 18.22 8.87 -2.43
C GLY A 284 18.44 9.99 -1.40
N LEU A 285 18.24 9.75 -0.10
CA LEU A 285 18.60 10.68 0.97
C LEU A 285 20.10 10.54 1.28
N LYS A 286 20.90 11.55 0.93
CA LYS A 286 22.34 11.54 1.15
C LYS A 286 22.71 12.35 2.40
N PRO A 287 23.70 11.92 3.20
CA PRO A 287 24.27 12.77 4.24
C PRO A 287 24.81 14.09 3.65
N PRO A 288 24.67 15.24 4.34
CA PRO A 288 24.18 15.43 5.71
C PRO A 288 22.64 15.47 5.86
N GLY A 289 21.88 15.13 4.82
CA GLY A 289 20.42 15.02 4.89
C GLY A 289 19.96 13.95 5.90
N TYR A 290 18.82 14.20 6.55
CA TYR A 290 18.34 13.38 7.65
C TYR A 290 16.81 13.35 7.75
N LEU A 291 16.27 12.27 8.34
CA LEU A 291 14.87 12.23 8.78
C LEU A 291 14.74 12.88 10.16
N SER A 292 13.73 13.73 10.31
CA SER A 292 13.46 14.47 11.54
C SER A 292 12.27 13.92 12.32
N GLN A 293 11.20 13.57 11.61
CA GLN A 293 9.95 13.11 12.23
C GLN A 293 9.17 12.22 11.27
N VAL A 294 8.40 11.32 11.86
CA VAL A 294 7.40 10.50 11.21
C VAL A 294 6.04 10.80 11.79
N GLU A 295 5.04 10.92 10.93
CA GLU A 295 3.65 11.04 11.33
C GLU A 295 2.83 9.86 10.82
N LEU A 296 1.96 9.33 11.68
CA LEU A 296 0.96 8.35 11.28
C LEU A 296 -0.28 9.11 10.82
N MET A 297 -0.64 8.99 9.55
CA MET A 297 -1.71 9.78 8.93
C MET A 297 -2.98 8.94 8.75
N SER A 298 -4.14 9.50 9.04
CA SER A 298 -5.43 8.89 8.70
C SER A 298 -5.69 8.90 7.20
N ALA A 299 -6.71 8.16 6.76
CA ALA A 299 -7.19 8.22 5.37
C ALA A 299 -7.69 9.61 4.96
N SER A 300 -8.10 10.44 5.91
CA SER A 300 -8.55 11.84 5.70
C SER A 300 -7.41 12.85 5.78
N GLY A 301 -6.15 12.40 5.75
CA GLY A 301 -4.97 13.28 5.82
C GLY A 301 -4.73 13.94 7.18
N ARG A 302 -5.35 13.46 8.27
CA ARG A 302 -5.13 13.98 9.63
C ARG A 302 -3.98 13.25 10.32
N SER A 303 -3.13 13.99 11.03
CA SER A 303 -2.08 13.38 11.86
C SER A 303 -2.70 12.70 13.08
N LEU A 304 -2.44 11.40 13.25
CA LEU A 304 -2.89 10.58 14.37
C LEU A 304 -1.83 10.53 15.48
N ARG A 305 -0.56 10.58 15.10
CA ARG A 305 0.58 10.54 16.02
C ARG A 305 1.83 11.05 15.31
N THR A 306 2.61 11.88 16.01
CA THR A 306 3.95 12.31 15.58
C THR A 306 5.01 11.58 16.41
N ILE A 307 6.06 11.12 15.74
CA ILE A 307 7.14 10.32 16.31
C ILE A 307 8.46 10.97 15.87
N PRO A 308 9.31 11.43 16.79
CA PRO A 308 10.63 11.95 16.44
C PRO A 308 11.52 10.81 15.91
N VAL A 309 12.39 11.13 14.96
CA VAL A 309 13.39 10.19 14.44
C VAL A 309 14.76 10.58 14.94
N SER A 310 15.45 9.66 15.61
CA SER A 310 16.82 9.87 16.05
C SER A 310 17.78 9.73 14.86
N LEU A 311 18.83 10.54 14.85
CA LEU A 311 19.93 10.38 13.89
C LEU A 311 20.64 9.05 14.15
N PRO A 312 20.76 8.15 13.15
CA PRO A 312 21.45 6.87 13.33
C PRO A 312 22.96 7.11 13.52
N SER A 313 23.64 6.13 14.13
CA SER A 313 25.07 6.21 14.47
C SER A 313 25.97 6.33 13.24
N ASP A 314 25.54 5.82 12.10
CA ASP A 314 26.22 5.91 10.81
C ASP A 314 25.90 7.21 10.04
N LEU A 315 25.18 8.15 10.66
CA LEU A 315 24.74 9.42 10.07
C LEU A 315 23.89 9.23 8.80
N GLY A 316 23.22 8.07 8.67
CA GLY A 316 22.30 7.77 7.58
C GLY A 316 22.98 7.18 6.33
N GLN A 317 24.26 6.81 6.41
CA GLN A 317 25.01 6.24 5.28
C GLN A 317 24.39 4.96 4.71
N GLN A 318 23.81 4.10 5.56
CA GLN A 318 23.13 2.87 5.14
C GLN A 318 21.70 3.13 4.63
N GLY A 319 21.18 4.35 4.80
CA GLY A 319 19.80 4.69 4.48
C GLY A 319 18.76 4.01 5.38
N LEU A 320 19.17 3.44 6.51
CA LEU A 320 18.29 2.81 7.49
C LEU A 320 18.03 3.74 8.67
N TRP A 321 16.75 3.90 9.01
CA TRP A 321 16.30 4.75 10.10
C TRP A 321 15.33 3.99 10.98
N THR A 322 15.52 4.03 12.29
CA THR A 322 14.66 3.31 13.24
C THR A 322 13.80 4.28 14.02
N LEU A 323 12.53 3.91 14.23
CA LEU A 323 11.64 4.63 15.12
C LEU A 323 11.68 4.03 16.53
N PRO A 324 11.47 4.86 17.58
CA PRO A 324 11.21 4.33 18.92
C PRO A 324 9.97 3.45 18.93
N GLU A 325 9.87 2.56 19.91
CA GLU A 325 8.72 1.68 20.10
C GLU A 325 7.41 2.49 20.23
N PHE A 326 6.36 2.07 19.55
CA PHE A 326 5.04 2.68 19.68
C PHE A 326 3.90 1.69 19.48
N ARG A 327 2.72 2.05 19.99
CA ARG A 327 1.47 1.33 19.70
C ARG A 327 0.84 1.90 18.43
N THR A 328 0.51 1.02 17.50
CA THR A 328 -0.10 1.38 16.23
C THR A 328 -1.58 1.76 16.41
N PRO A 329 -2.10 2.68 15.57
CA PRO A 329 -3.52 3.03 15.58
C PRO A 329 -4.41 1.80 15.32
N PRO A 330 -5.63 1.74 15.89
CA PRO A 330 -6.59 0.66 15.63
C PRO A 330 -7.16 0.70 14.20
N GLN A 331 -7.15 1.88 13.57
CA GLN A 331 -7.59 2.13 12.20
C GLN A 331 -6.43 2.05 11.20
N SER A 332 -6.73 2.05 9.90
CA SER A 332 -5.69 2.14 8.85
C SER A 332 -4.95 3.47 8.91
N PHE A 333 -3.65 3.45 8.64
CA PHE A 333 -2.81 4.65 8.65
C PHE A 333 -1.73 4.63 7.58
N PHE A 334 -1.38 5.79 7.03
CA PHE A 334 -0.16 5.98 6.24
C PHE A 334 0.99 6.39 7.15
N ILE A 335 2.22 6.17 6.69
CA ILE A 335 3.42 6.72 7.31
C ILE A 335 3.86 7.92 6.46
N LYS A 336 3.98 9.11 7.07
CA LYS A 336 4.55 10.30 6.45
C LYS A 336 5.91 10.58 7.08
N ALA A 337 6.98 10.46 6.31
CA ALA A 337 8.34 10.77 6.75
C ALA A 337 8.73 12.17 6.29
N THR A 338 9.29 12.98 7.19
CA THR A 338 9.79 14.33 6.84
C THR A 338 11.18 14.58 7.40
N GLY A 339 11.94 15.41 6.69
CA GLY A 339 13.34 15.65 6.97
C GLY A 339 13.88 16.79 6.14
N ASN A 340 15.20 16.93 6.16
CA ASN A 340 15.92 17.84 5.28
C ASN A 340 16.86 17.04 4.38
N ASP A 341 16.98 17.43 3.12
CA ASP A 341 17.94 16.83 2.19
C ASP A 341 19.38 17.31 2.46
N GLU A 342 20.34 16.86 1.66
CA GLU A 342 21.75 17.26 1.76
C GLU A 342 22.00 18.76 1.56
N SER A 343 21.04 19.46 0.94
CA SER A 343 21.10 20.90 0.65
C SER A 343 20.31 21.73 1.67
N GLY A 344 19.73 21.10 2.70
CA GLY A 344 18.95 21.75 3.74
C GLY A 344 17.49 22.03 3.37
N PHE A 345 16.99 21.59 2.20
CA PHE A 345 15.58 21.75 1.84
C PHE A 345 14.73 20.73 2.57
N ARG A 346 13.59 21.20 3.10
CA ARG A 346 12.57 20.32 3.70
C ARG A 346 12.01 19.40 2.63
N PHE A 347 11.81 18.13 2.98
CA PHE A 347 11.06 17.19 2.15
C PHE A 347 10.00 16.47 2.97
N GLN A 348 9.00 15.92 2.27
CA GLN A 348 8.10 14.93 2.83
C GLN A 348 7.84 13.79 1.84
N ARG A 349 7.67 12.58 2.36
CA ARG A 349 7.23 11.40 1.61
C ARG A 349 6.15 10.69 2.40
N LEU A 350 5.19 10.11 1.69
CA LEU A 350 4.11 9.30 2.22
C LEU A 350 4.33 7.86 1.74
N SER A 351 3.98 6.88 2.57
CA SER A 351 3.98 5.48 2.15
C SER A 351 3.01 5.26 1.00
N SER A 352 3.38 4.39 0.06
CA SER A 352 2.57 4.10 -1.14
C SER A 352 1.21 3.48 -0.81
N VAL A 353 1.11 2.79 0.32
CA VAL A 353 -0.12 2.18 0.81
C VAL A 353 -0.43 2.62 2.24
N SER A 354 -1.69 2.44 2.65
CA SER A 354 -2.08 2.49 4.05
C SER A 354 -1.89 1.13 4.72
N TYR A 355 -1.38 1.14 5.94
CA TYR A 355 -1.14 -0.04 6.75
C TYR A 355 -2.32 -0.31 7.68
N THR A 356 -2.54 -1.59 7.93
CA THR A 356 -3.53 -2.10 8.89
C THR A 356 -2.87 -3.16 9.77
N ASN A 357 -3.30 -3.26 11.01
CA ASN A 357 -2.74 -4.28 11.91
C ASN A 357 -3.17 -5.69 11.48
N ILE A 358 -2.23 -6.63 11.53
CA ILE A 358 -2.51 -8.06 11.46
C ILE A 358 -3.30 -8.44 12.71
N ILE A 359 -4.44 -9.11 12.52
CA ILE A 359 -5.16 -9.75 13.62
C ILE A 359 -4.50 -11.11 13.81
N PRO A 360 -3.77 -11.34 14.91
CA PRO A 360 -3.05 -12.59 15.10
C PRO A 360 -4.03 -13.74 15.36
N ASP A 361 -3.72 -14.91 14.79
CA ASP A 361 -4.41 -16.15 15.14
C ASP A 361 -3.95 -16.65 16.52
N PRO A 362 -4.75 -17.49 17.21
CA PRO A 362 -4.30 -18.16 18.43
C PRO A 362 -3.02 -18.98 18.21
N PRO A 363 -2.16 -19.15 19.22
CA PRO A 363 -0.95 -19.97 19.12
C PRO A 363 -1.27 -21.39 18.60
N ALA A 364 -0.69 -21.76 17.46
CA ALA A 364 -0.88 -23.07 16.87
C ALA A 364 0.14 -24.05 17.44
N VAL A 365 -0.34 -25.02 18.22
CA VAL A 365 0.49 -26.03 18.88
C VAL A 365 0.55 -27.29 18.03
N ARG A 366 1.75 -27.84 17.80
CA ARG A 366 1.95 -29.13 17.15
C ARG A 366 2.81 -30.03 18.03
N MET A 367 2.32 -31.22 18.29
CA MET A 367 3.01 -32.29 19.02
C MET A 367 2.83 -33.61 18.27
N PRO A 368 3.81 -34.52 18.32
CA PRO A 368 3.66 -35.85 17.74
C PRO A 368 2.63 -36.66 18.55
N ASN A 369 1.71 -37.33 17.83
CA ASN A 369 0.74 -38.23 18.47
C ASN A 369 1.39 -39.47 19.09
N VAL A 370 2.55 -39.88 18.57
CA VAL A 370 3.32 -41.04 19.05
C VAL A 370 4.80 -40.66 19.10
N VAL A 371 5.44 -40.90 20.24
CA VAL A 371 6.89 -40.76 20.43
C VAL A 371 7.46 -42.15 20.67
N ARG A 372 8.46 -42.56 19.87
CA ARG A 372 9.16 -43.83 20.07
C ARG A 372 10.27 -43.62 21.09
N GLY A 373 10.39 -44.53 22.06
CA GLY A 373 11.45 -44.54 23.06
C GLY A 373 11.89 -45.98 23.35
N PHE A 374 13.02 -46.14 24.03
CA PHE A 374 13.53 -47.42 24.47
C PHE A 374 13.22 -47.64 25.96
N TYR A 375 12.95 -48.88 26.34
CA TYR A 375 12.67 -49.24 27.72
C TYR A 375 13.82 -48.80 28.64
N MET A 376 13.46 -48.19 29.77
CA MET A 376 14.38 -47.64 30.80
C MET A 376 15.33 -46.53 30.32
N GLN A 377 15.19 -46.06 29.08
CA GLN A 377 15.95 -44.92 28.57
C GLN A 377 15.11 -43.63 28.65
N PRO A 378 15.78 -42.46 28.67
CA PRO A 378 15.09 -41.18 28.56
C PRO A 378 14.33 -41.05 27.23
N ALA A 379 13.12 -40.49 27.28
CA ALA A 379 12.32 -40.20 26.11
C ALA A 379 11.92 -38.72 26.09
N THR A 380 12.03 -38.07 24.93
CA THR A 380 11.74 -36.63 24.80
C THR A 380 10.48 -36.41 23.97
N ILE A 381 9.51 -35.70 24.55
CA ILE A 381 8.32 -35.23 23.84
C ILE A 381 8.59 -33.82 23.34
N GLY A 382 8.65 -33.66 22.01
CA GLY A 382 8.78 -32.36 21.36
C GLY A 382 7.43 -31.65 21.19
N CYS A 383 7.44 -30.33 21.33
CA CYS A 383 6.32 -29.44 21.06
C CYS A 383 6.81 -28.24 20.27
N SER A 384 6.20 -27.96 19.13
CA SER A 384 6.44 -26.73 18.38
C SER A 384 5.20 -25.86 18.44
N VAL A 385 5.36 -24.62 18.88
CA VAL A 385 4.29 -23.63 18.91
C VAL A 385 4.60 -22.54 17.91
N GLN A 386 3.68 -22.32 16.97
CA GLN A 386 3.73 -21.19 16.04
C GLN A 386 2.81 -20.09 16.56
N SER A 387 3.38 -18.93 16.88
CA SER A 387 2.64 -17.78 17.39
C SER A 387 3.28 -16.46 16.98
N ASP A 388 2.42 -15.50 16.64
CA ASP A 388 2.75 -14.09 16.39
C ASP A 388 2.58 -13.21 17.64
N ILE A 389 2.07 -13.79 18.73
CA ILE A 389 1.84 -13.13 20.02
C ILE A 389 2.53 -13.88 21.15
N PRO A 390 2.86 -13.21 22.28
CA PRO A 390 3.37 -13.88 23.46
C PRO A 390 2.37 -14.90 24.01
N TYR A 391 2.87 -16.02 24.50
CA TYR A 391 2.06 -17.09 25.06
C TYR A 391 2.74 -17.78 26.23
N ARG A 392 1.92 -18.52 26.98
CA ARG A 392 2.33 -19.40 28.07
C ARG A 392 2.21 -20.84 27.60
N LEU A 393 3.29 -21.59 27.72
CA LEU A 393 3.33 -23.00 27.38
C LEU A 393 3.41 -23.83 28.67
N ARG A 394 2.52 -24.81 28.78
CA ARG A 394 2.54 -25.82 29.84
C ARG A 394 2.36 -27.20 29.22
N PHE A 395 3.07 -28.19 29.73
CA PHE A 395 2.80 -29.60 29.42
C PHE A 395 1.80 -30.14 30.43
N THR A 396 0.86 -30.99 30.00
CA THR A 396 -0.09 -31.64 30.91
C THR A 396 -0.22 -33.11 30.58
N ARG A 397 -0.44 -33.94 31.61
CA ARG A 397 -0.79 -35.36 31.48
C ARG A 397 -2.08 -35.60 32.26
N SER A 398 -3.12 -36.05 31.58
CA SER A 398 -4.43 -36.34 32.19
C SER A 398 -4.98 -35.18 33.04
N GLY A 399 -4.76 -33.93 32.60
CA GLY A 399 -5.19 -32.72 33.31
C GLY A 399 -4.23 -32.20 34.38
N ILE A 400 -3.15 -32.93 34.70
CA ILE A 400 -2.14 -32.51 35.68
C ILE A 400 -0.98 -31.82 34.97
N THR A 401 -0.55 -30.66 35.48
CA THR A 401 0.59 -29.90 34.93
C THR A 401 1.91 -30.63 35.16
N LEU A 402 2.72 -30.72 34.10
CA LEU A 402 4.07 -31.27 34.12
C LEU A 402 5.08 -30.12 34.10
N GLY A 403 5.92 -30.03 35.13
CA GLY A 403 6.95 -29.01 35.25
C GLY A 403 6.41 -27.58 35.37
N GLU A 404 7.26 -26.61 35.07
CA GLU A 404 6.92 -25.19 35.16
C GLU A 404 6.33 -24.63 33.86
N GLU A 405 5.47 -23.62 33.99
CA GLU A 405 4.97 -22.83 32.86
C GLU A 405 6.11 -22.00 32.27
N LYS A 406 6.29 -22.07 30.94
CA LYS A 406 7.28 -21.29 30.22
C LYS A 406 6.62 -20.17 29.43
N HIS A 407 7.19 -18.97 29.48
CA HIS A 407 6.73 -17.82 28.69
C HIS A 407 7.58 -17.66 27.44
N PHE A 408 6.91 -17.54 26.30
CA PHE A 408 7.56 -17.31 25.00
C PHE A 408 6.99 -16.04 24.37
N GLN A 409 7.86 -15.24 23.76
CA GLN A 409 7.47 -14.00 23.06
C GLN A 409 7.01 -14.25 21.62
N ASN A 410 7.48 -15.35 21.02
CA ASN A 410 7.31 -15.70 19.62
C ASN A 410 7.31 -17.24 19.45
N SER A 411 7.17 -17.68 18.20
CA SER A 411 7.23 -19.10 17.84
C SER A 411 8.47 -19.78 18.42
N ALA A 412 8.27 -20.92 19.08
CA ALA A 412 9.34 -21.64 19.77
C ALA A 412 9.12 -23.15 19.71
N VAL A 413 10.22 -23.88 19.91
CA VAL A 413 10.20 -25.32 20.15
C VAL A 413 10.54 -25.55 21.61
N ALA A 414 9.74 -26.38 22.27
CA ALA A 414 9.97 -26.83 23.63
C ALA A 414 9.97 -28.35 23.66
N SER A 415 10.59 -28.90 24.69
CA SER A 415 10.60 -30.33 24.94
C SER A 415 10.30 -30.62 26.40
N TRP A 416 9.72 -31.79 26.63
CA TRP A 416 9.56 -32.40 27.93
C TRP A 416 10.26 -33.76 27.94
N GLU A 417 11.08 -34.02 28.95
CA GLU A 417 11.84 -35.26 29.08
C GLU A 417 11.20 -36.18 30.12
N ILE A 418 11.07 -37.46 29.76
CA ILE A 418 10.68 -38.54 30.65
C ILE A 418 11.96 -39.30 30.98
N ALA A 419 12.42 -39.25 32.22
CA ALA A 419 13.72 -39.80 32.63
C ALA A 419 13.85 -41.31 32.39
N HIS A 420 12.77 -42.08 32.66
CA HIS A 420 12.73 -43.52 32.44
C HIS A 420 11.42 -43.91 31.78
N ALA A 421 11.46 -44.25 30.49
CA ALA A 421 10.29 -44.78 29.79
C ALA A 421 10.01 -46.21 30.26
N SER A 422 8.85 -46.43 30.88
CA SER A 422 8.33 -47.76 31.19
C SER A 422 7.38 -48.22 30.07
N GLY A 423 7.42 -49.50 29.73
CA GLY A 423 6.37 -50.12 28.92
C GLY A 423 5.20 -50.51 29.81
N GLU A 424 3.98 -50.32 29.33
CA GLU A 424 2.82 -51.14 29.72
C GLU A 424 2.68 -52.29 28.73
#